data_AF-A0AAU0UE41-F1
#
_entry.id   AF-A0AAU0UE41-F1
#
_cell.length_a   1.000
_cell.length_b   1.000
_cell.length_c   1.000
_cell.angle_alpha   90.00
_cell.angle_beta   90.00
_cell.angle_gamma   90.00
#
_symmetry.space_group_name_H-M   'P 1'
#
loop_
_entity.id
_entity.type
_entity.pdbx_description
1 polymer ?
#
loop_
_entity_poly.entity_id
_entity_poly.type
_entity_poly.pdbx_seq_one_letter_code
_entity_poly.pdbx_strand_id
1 'polypeptide(L)' 'MSEQQNSLANLLSQILGEQVKHTAILERLAEQQILLIEALADPDGEDPDALPATYMDGSPVNE' A
#
# COMPACT_ATOMS: atom_id res chain seq x y z
N MET A 1 5.69 45.23 -4.55
CA MET A 1 5.88 43.77 -4.44
C MET A 1 6.63 43.33 -5.68
N SER A 2 7.79 42.71 -5.53
CA SER A 2 8.71 42.46 -6.66
C SER A 2 8.26 41.26 -7.50
N GLU A 3 8.49 41.29 -8.81
CA GLU A 3 8.16 40.19 -9.74
C GLU A 3 8.78 38.84 -9.30
N GLN A 4 9.95 38.91 -8.65
CA GLN A 4 10.65 37.76 -8.10
C GLN A 4 9.89 37.08 -6.95
N GLN A 5 9.18 37.86 -6.12
CA GLN A 5 8.31 37.32 -5.07
C GLN A 5 7.08 36.62 -5.67
N ASN A 6 6.51 37.18 -6.74
CA ASN A 6 5.38 36.57 -7.45
C ASN A 6 5.77 35.25 -8.14
N SER A 7 6.96 35.20 -8.76
CA SER A 7 7.51 33.97 -9.36
C SER A 7 7.71 32.87 -8.32
N LEU A 8 8.30 33.21 -7.17
CA LEU A 8 8.48 32.28 -6.06
C LEU A 8 7.13 31.76 -5.52
N ALA A 9 6.16 32.65 -5.32
CA ALA A 9 4.83 32.27 -4.85
C ALA A 9 4.11 31.32 -5.83
N ASN A 10 4.26 31.56 -7.13
CA ASN A 10 3.72 30.67 -8.17
C ASN A 10 4.40 29.29 -8.15
N LEU A 11 5.72 29.23 -8.03
CA LEU A 11 6.45 27.97 -7.94
C LEU A 11 6.03 27.17 -6.69
N LEU A 12 5.94 27.83 -5.54
CA LEU A 12 5.49 27.20 -4.29
C LEU A 12 4.06 26.66 -4.41
N SER A 13 3.17 27.39 -5.09
CA SER A 13 1.80 26.94 -5.33
C SER A 13 1.75 25.72 -6.24
N GLN A 14 2.61 25.65 -7.26
CA GLN A 14 2.72 24.47 -8.13
C GLN A 14 3.24 23.26 -7.37
N ILE A 15 4.30 23.43 -6.57
CA ILE A 15 4.87 22.35 -5.74
C ILE A 15 3.83 21.83 -4.75
N LEU A 16 3.10 22.72 -4.07
CA LEU A 16 2.04 22.33 -3.16
C LEU A 16 0.93 21.55 -3.88
N GLY A 17 0.55 22.00 -5.09
CA GLY A 17 -0.43 21.29 -5.92
C GLY A 17 0.00 19.87 -6.28
N GLU A 18 1.27 19.67 -6.63
CA GLU A 18 1.82 18.33 -6.89
C GLU A 18 1.93 17.49 -5.61
N GLN A 19 2.30 18.09 -4.47
CA GLN A 19 2.30 17.39 -3.18
C GLN A 19 0.91 16.85 -2.81
N VAL A 20 -0.13 17.66 -2.97
CA VAL A 20 -1.52 17.23 -2.73
C VAL A 20 -1.89 16.04 -3.61
N LYS A 21 -1.52 16.06 -4.90
CA LYS A 21 -1.78 14.94 -5.82
C LYS A 21 -1.04 13.67 -5.37
N HIS A 22 0.23 13.79 -5.00
CA HIS A 22 1.01 12.66 -4.51
C HIS A 22 0.42 12.07 -3.23
N THR A 23 -0.02 12.90 -2.28
CA THR A 23 -0.68 12.44 -1.05
C THR A 23 -1.97 11.68 -1.37
N ALA A 24 -2.81 12.20 -2.26
CA ALA A 24 -4.04 11.50 -2.66
C ALA A 24 -3.77 10.15 -3.33
N ILE A 25 -2.68 10.03 -4.10
CA ILE A 25 -2.26 8.75 -4.68
C ILE A 25 -1.83 7.76 -3.58
N LEU A 26 -1.10 8.22 -2.57
CA LEU A 26 -0.67 7.38 -1.45
C LEU A 26 -1.86 6.88 -0.62
N GLU A 27 -2.85 7.73 -0.38
CA GLU A 27 -4.10 7.34 0.31
C GLU A 27 -4.82 6.22 -0.46
N ARG A 28 -4.99 6.40 -1.77
CA ARG A 28 -5.61 5.37 -2.63
C ARG A 28 -4.81 4.06 -2.66
N LEU A 29 -3.48 4.15 -2.66
CA LEU A 29 -2.62 2.96 -2.60
C LEU A 29 -2.83 2.19 -1.29
N ALA A 30 -2.93 2.90 -0.16
CA ALA A 30 -3.17 2.28 1.14
C ALA A 30 -4.52 1.55 1.18
N GLU A 31 -5.59 2.16 0.62
CA GLU A 31 -6.90 1.52 0.47
C GLU A 31 -6.81 0.23 -0.37
N GLN A 32 -6.10 0.28 -1.49
CA GLN A 32 -5.90 -0.89 -2.35
C GLN A 32 -5.10 -2.00 -1.67
N GLN A 33 -4.09 -1.64 -0.86
CA GLN A 33 -3.31 -2.60 -0.10
C GLN A 33 -4.14 -3.33 0.95
N ILE A 34 -5.06 -2.64 1.63
CA ILE A 34 -6.00 -3.27 2.58
C ILE A 34 -6.85 -4.31 1.86
N LEU A 35 -7.46 -3.95 0.73
CA LEU A 35 -8.27 -4.87 -0.06
C LEU A 35 -7.47 -6.09 -0.55
N LEU A 36 -6.21 -5.88 -0.93
CA LEU A 36 -5.32 -6.98 -1.34
C LEU A 36 -5.00 -7.90 -0.15
N ILE A 37 -4.72 -7.34 1.03
CA ILE A 37 -4.48 -8.12 2.25
C ILE A 37 -5.73 -8.95 2.59
N GLU A 38 -6.92 -8.35 2.54
CA GLU A 38 -8.18 -9.05 2.79
C GLU A 38 -8.44 -10.16 1.77
N ALA A 39 -8.10 -9.95 0.49
CA ALA A 39 -8.25 -10.97 -0.55
C ALA A 39 -7.22 -12.12 -0.43
N LEU A 40 -6.03 -11.85 0.11
CA LEU A 40 -4.98 -12.85 0.34
C LEU A 40 -5.14 -13.58 1.68
N ALA A 41 -5.77 -12.94 2.66
CA ALA A 41 -6.17 -13.56 3.90
C ALA A 41 -7.38 -14.45 3.62
N ASP A 42 -7.12 -15.70 3.23
CA ASP A 42 -8.16 -16.70 2.98
C ASP A 42 -9.10 -16.78 4.20
N PRO A 43 -10.38 -16.36 4.08
CA PRO A 43 -11.31 -16.31 5.21
C PRO A 43 -11.79 -17.71 5.61
N ASP A 44 -11.64 -18.69 4.72
CA ASP A 44 -11.88 -20.10 4.96
C ASP A 44 -10.61 -20.72 5.52
N GLY A 45 -10.26 -20.34 6.75
CA GLY A 45 -9.07 -20.88 7.42
C GLY A 45 -9.03 -22.41 7.32
N GLU A 46 -7.87 -22.93 6.92
CA GLU A 46 -7.51 -24.33 7.17
C GLU A 46 -7.91 -24.68 8.60
N ASP A 47 -8.60 -25.80 8.76
CA ASP A 47 -9.00 -26.35 10.06
C ASP A 47 -7.81 -26.18 11.03
N PRO A 48 -7.96 -25.49 12.18
CA PRO A 48 -6.86 -25.28 13.11
C PRO A 48 -6.26 -26.59 13.64
N ASP A 49 -6.98 -27.71 13.50
CA ASP A 49 -6.51 -29.05 13.82
C ASP A 49 -5.94 -29.82 12.59
N ALA A 50 -5.91 -29.21 11.39
CA ALA A 50 -5.30 -29.80 10.21
C ALA A 50 -3.79 -29.95 10.40
N LEU A 51 -3.27 -31.13 10.08
CA LEU A 51 -1.84 -31.37 10.07
C LEU A 51 -1.19 -30.56 8.93
N PRO A 52 -0.05 -29.88 9.17
CA PRO A 52 0.67 -29.17 8.12
C PRO A 52 1.05 -30.13 6.98
N ALA A 53 0.71 -29.78 5.74
CA ALA A 53 1.05 -30.59 4.56
C ALA A 53 2.53 -30.42 4.14
N THR A 54 3.16 -29.33 4.56
CA THR A 54 4.54 -28.98 4.20
C THR A 54 5.33 -28.49 5.40
N TYR A 55 6.63 -28.74 5.39
CA TYR A 55 7.59 -28.12 6.31
C TYR A 55 7.81 -26.65 5.95
N MET A 56 8.47 -25.90 6.84
CA MET A 56 8.77 -24.47 6.64
C MET A 56 9.64 -24.16 5.40
N ASP A 57 10.34 -25.17 4.87
CA ASP A 57 11.11 -25.06 3.62
C ASP A 57 10.29 -25.44 2.37
N GLY A 58 9.00 -25.76 2.53
CA GLY A 58 8.09 -26.18 1.47
C GLY A 58 8.19 -27.65 1.06
N SER A 59 9.06 -28.45 1.68
CA SER A 59 9.09 -29.90 1.44
C SER A 59 7.85 -30.59 2.02
N PRO A 60 7.30 -31.64 1.38
CA PRO A 60 6.12 -32.33 1.88
C PRO A 60 6.40 -33.07 3.19
N VAL A 61 5.41 -33.10 4.08
CA VAL A 61 5.45 -33.97 5.27
C VAL A 61 5.21 -35.40 4.79
N ASN A 62 6.19 -36.29 4.96
CA ASN A 62 6.04 -37.70 4.60
C ASN A 62 5.20 -38.42 5.68
N GLU A 63 4.20 -39.20 5.27
CA GLU A 63 3.40 -40.09 6.13
C GLU A 63 4.22 -41.25 6.72
#